data_AF-A0A2H3B7D8-F1
#
_entry.id   AF-A0A2H3B7D8-F1
#
_cell.length_a   1.000
_cell.length_b   1.000
_cell.length_c   1.000
_cell.angle_alpha   90.00
_cell.angle_beta   90.00
_cell.angle_gamma   90.00
#
_symmetry.space_group_name_H-M   'P 1'
#
loop_
_entity.id
_entity.type
_entity.pdbx_description
1 polymer ?
#
loop_
_entity_poly.entity_id
_entity_poly.type
_entity_poly.pdbx_seq_one_letter_code
_entity_poly.pdbx_strand_id
1 'polypeptide(L)'
;MATTRMIADILRNHSRNNKRSKSILRQAPTRAKINKIQLRRVLLYSHCRLRSEPEPRTMVHAAKPRSSPPPRYSTFPGPDNHARTDPSNERTPLNSQTTRRPKCSYTLKIMIGLLLFIAFTWHLVDDYSNTHRTDVQERIRHREELERLKRIEFEDTQRKLAHEREDEERRLSFEEEDRRRKEEILRDEARREDKAIELEKARRKLAHMKEDEQRRLAHEKEDRSRREERERQDKEIEHEDEQRRRAHEEEDKRRKAEKEKEDRIIRARKSAVARREQTIQAKEDAMREDEERRNRAGLIWQDLTPEKRCLSYEKRMYQAKLINIPYGEDAQSWCMKTAIDIHGVTYDHPDFCTKERQDDAVSIVGHWTVTSNEPTCKTWWGNHKKKGCYGSRKMRVEAHLFNHQAPWDNWAEMCFSTPSEFDRKSFAHPDTCENNRMFGTAGTWFIDVDESECP
;
A
#
# COMPACT_ATOMS: atom_id res chain seq x y z
N MET A 1 -18.92 -53.87 -5.79
CA MET A 1 -19.74 -52.96 -6.61
C MET A 1 -20.77 -52.28 -5.70
N ALA A 2 -20.53 -51.04 -5.25
CA ALA A 2 -21.43 -50.40 -4.26
C ALA A 2 -21.62 -48.88 -4.44
N THR A 3 -20.74 -48.19 -5.17
CA THR A 3 -20.73 -46.72 -5.31
C THR A 3 -21.65 -46.17 -6.40
N THR A 4 -22.08 -46.98 -7.37
CA THR A 4 -22.85 -46.53 -8.54
C THR A 4 -24.35 -46.30 -8.32
N ARG A 5 -24.92 -46.71 -7.17
CA ARG A 5 -26.37 -46.49 -6.90
C ARG A 5 -26.69 -45.10 -6.34
N MET A 6 -25.82 -44.51 -5.52
CA MET A 6 -26.14 -43.29 -4.76
C MET A 6 -26.28 -42.02 -5.64
N ILE A 7 -25.59 -41.99 -6.78
CA ILE A 7 -25.66 -40.87 -7.75
C ILE A 7 -27.00 -40.86 -8.52
N ALA A 8 -27.64 -42.03 -8.69
CA ALA A 8 -28.83 -42.19 -9.53
C ALA A 8 -30.12 -41.60 -8.93
N ASP A 9 -30.14 -41.32 -7.62
CA ASP A 9 -31.31 -40.75 -6.93
C ASP A 9 -31.20 -39.22 -6.75
N ILE A 10 -29.98 -38.68 -6.61
CA ILE A 10 -29.73 -37.23 -6.57
C ILE A 10 -30.20 -36.57 -7.88
N LEU A 11 -29.86 -37.15 -9.03
CA LEU A 11 -30.29 -36.65 -10.34
C LEU A 11 -31.81 -36.79 -10.57
N ARG A 12 -32.49 -37.70 -9.86
CA ARG A 12 -33.92 -37.98 -10.05
C ARG A 12 -34.82 -36.94 -9.38
N ASN A 13 -34.37 -36.34 -8.27
CA ASN A 13 -35.14 -35.30 -7.56
C ASN A 13 -35.10 -33.93 -8.27
N HIS A 14 -33.98 -33.53 -8.88
CA HIS A 14 -33.86 -32.21 -9.53
C HIS A 14 -34.82 -32.01 -10.71
N SER A 15 -35.28 -33.08 -11.36
CA SER A 15 -36.19 -33.02 -12.52
C SER A 15 -37.65 -32.66 -12.15
N ARG A 16 -38.07 -32.87 -10.89
CA ARG A 16 -39.48 -32.69 -10.49
C ARG A 16 -39.90 -31.24 -10.16
N ASN A 17 -38.98 -30.38 -9.74
CA ASN A 17 -39.34 -29.02 -9.31
C ASN A 17 -39.52 -27.99 -10.44
N ASN A 18 -39.06 -28.28 -11.67
CA ASN A 18 -39.03 -27.29 -12.76
C ASN A 18 -40.27 -27.29 -13.69
N LYS A 19 -41.46 -27.64 -13.17
CA LYS A 19 -42.71 -27.76 -13.96
C LYS A 19 -43.95 -27.07 -13.36
N ARG A 20 -43.83 -26.23 -12.31
CA ARG A 20 -44.99 -25.66 -11.60
C ARG A 20 -45.16 -24.13 -11.66
N SER A 21 -44.48 -23.44 -12.57
CA SER A 21 -44.53 -21.97 -12.71
C SER A 21 -44.88 -21.49 -14.12
N LYS A 22 -45.97 -22.04 -14.72
CA LYS A 22 -46.52 -21.61 -16.02
C LYS A 22 -48.06 -21.62 -16.07
N SER A 23 -48.68 -20.73 -15.31
CA SER A 23 -50.05 -20.25 -15.55
C SER A 23 -50.28 -18.93 -14.78
N ILE A 24 -51.39 -18.24 -15.07
CA ILE A 24 -51.73 -16.87 -14.61
C ILE A 24 -50.97 -15.76 -15.37
N LEU A 25 -51.38 -15.54 -16.63
CA LEU A 25 -51.21 -14.26 -17.32
C LEU A 25 -52.35 -14.05 -18.35
N ARG A 26 -53.54 -13.65 -17.88
CA ARG A 26 -54.62 -13.02 -18.66
C ARG A 26 -55.80 -12.68 -17.76
N GLN A 27 -55.98 -11.39 -17.47
CA GLN A 27 -57.15 -10.61 -17.89
C GLN A 27 -57.02 -9.17 -17.35
N ALA A 28 -57.37 -8.21 -18.19
CA ALA A 28 -57.59 -6.82 -17.81
C ALA A 28 -58.96 -6.40 -18.35
N PRO A 29 -59.71 -5.55 -17.64
CA PRO A 29 -60.63 -4.60 -18.25
C PRO A 29 -59.99 -3.21 -18.35
N THR A 30 -60.68 -2.28 -19.02
CA THR A 30 -60.11 -1.00 -19.49
C THR A 30 -60.84 0.22 -18.93
N ARG A 31 -60.23 1.41 -19.09
CA ARG A 31 -60.76 2.77 -18.81
C ARG A 31 -60.93 3.09 -17.31
N ALA A 32 -60.75 4.34 -16.86
CA ALA A 32 -60.98 5.59 -17.58
C ALA A 32 -60.06 6.77 -17.17
N LYS A 33 -60.04 7.79 -18.05
CA LYS A 33 -59.88 9.25 -17.81
C LYS A 33 -58.87 9.68 -16.73
N ILE A 34 -57.70 10.19 -17.12
CA ILE A 34 -57.48 11.62 -17.47
C ILE A 34 -57.76 12.57 -16.30
N ASN A 35 -56.69 13.14 -15.75
CA ASN A 35 -56.65 14.59 -15.52
C ASN A 35 -55.23 15.11 -15.71
N LYS A 36 -55.07 16.20 -16.48
CA LYS A 36 -53.79 16.92 -16.63
C LYS A 36 -53.80 18.10 -15.67
N ILE A 37 -52.81 18.20 -14.77
CA ILE A 37 -52.45 19.47 -14.16
C ILE A 37 -50.99 19.77 -14.47
N GLN A 38 -50.77 20.89 -15.17
CA GLN A 38 -49.48 21.52 -15.39
C GLN A 38 -48.99 22.14 -14.08
N LEU A 39 -47.70 22.03 -13.77
CA LEU A 39 -46.97 23.13 -13.12
C LEU A 39 -45.43 22.98 -13.22
N ARG A 40 -44.88 23.68 -14.22
CA ARG A 40 -43.60 24.40 -14.28
C ARG A 40 -42.35 23.81 -13.60
N ARG A 41 -41.31 23.59 -14.43
CA ARG A 41 -39.90 23.75 -14.04
C ARG A 41 -39.68 25.09 -13.33
N VAL A 42 -38.89 25.07 -12.25
CA VAL A 42 -38.04 26.19 -11.83
C VAL A 42 -36.63 25.64 -11.61
N LEU A 43 -35.62 26.29 -12.17
CA LEU A 43 -34.21 26.01 -11.93
C LEU A 43 -33.68 27.00 -10.88
N LEU A 44 -32.95 26.50 -9.88
CA LEU A 44 -31.95 27.17 -9.03
C LEU A 44 -31.34 26.04 -8.18
N TYR A 45 -30.09 25.60 -8.31
CA TYR A 45 -28.82 26.31 -8.10
C TYR A 45 -28.72 27.01 -6.74
N SER A 46 -28.18 26.30 -5.74
CA SER A 46 -27.28 26.85 -4.72
C SER A 46 -26.57 25.75 -3.93
N HIS A 47 -25.26 25.89 -3.76
CA HIS A 47 -24.53 25.21 -2.69
C HIS A 47 -24.87 25.87 -1.36
N CYS A 48 -24.97 25.09 -0.28
CA CYS A 48 -24.39 25.52 0.99
C CYS A 48 -24.04 24.31 1.87
N ARG A 49 -22.88 24.37 2.54
CA ARG A 49 -22.30 23.26 3.31
C ARG A 49 -22.05 23.73 4.74
N LEU A 50 -23.06 23.63 5.60
CA LEU A 50 -22.94 24.05 6.99
C LEU A 50 -22.28 22.95 7.83
N ARG A 51 -21.12 23.29 8.42
CA ARG A 51 -20.44 22.55 9.49
C ARG A 51 -20.01 23.59 10.52
N SER A 52 -20.50 23.49 11.75
CA SER A 52 -20.28 24.46 12.81
C SER A 52 -19.38 23.90 13.92
N GLU A 53 -18.29 24.59 14.19
CA GLU A 53 -17.57 24.55 15.48
C GLU A 53 -17.80 25.88 16.20
N PRO A 54 -17.52 25.92 17.51
CA PRO A 54 -16.67 27.02 17.99
C PRO A 54 -15.47 26.56 18.83
N GLU A 55 -14.41 27.36 18.73
CA GLU A 55 -13.12 27.36 19.45
C GLU A 55 -13.27 28.09 20.84
N PRO A 56 -12.23 28.56 21.60
CA PRO A 56 -10.75 28.55 21.39
C PRO A 56 -9.85 28.29 22.65
N ARG A 57 -8.51 28.39 22.42
CA ARG A 57 -7.39 28.67 23.38
C ARG A 57 -6.81 27.48 24.17
N THR A 58 -5.53 27.44 24.54
CA THR A 58 -4.43 28.46 24.56
C THR A 58 -3.15 28.06 23.78
N MET A 59 -2.28 29.04 23.50
CA MET A 59 -0.96 28.90 22.82
C MET A 59 0.20 28.68 23.81
N VAL A 60 1.36 28.19 23.32
CA VAL A 60 2.72 28.79 23.46
C VAL A 60 3.62 28.29 22.29
N HIS A 61 4.69 29.03 21.95
CA HIS A 61 5.63 28.87 20.82
C HIS A 61 6.73 27.77 21.06
N ALA A 62 7.65 27.39 20.14
CA ALA A 62 8.33 28.18 19.10
C ALA A 62 8.94 27.41 17.87
N ALA A 63 9.73 28.15 17.08
CA ALA A 63 10.40 27.87 15.78
C ALA A 63 11.07 26.47 15.61
N LYS A 64 11.00 25.79 14.44
CA LYS A 64 11.51 26.06 13.05
C LYS A 64 13.05 25.92 12.89
N PRO A 65 13.62 25.57 11.70
CA PRO A 65 12.98 25.50 10.36
C PRO A 65 13.12 24.15 9.60
N ARG A 66 12.59 24.10 8.37
CA ARG A 66 12.73 23.01 7.36
C ARG A 66 13.71 23.41 6.25
N SER A 67 14.34 22.45 5.56
CA SER A 67 14.36 22.34 4.07
C SER A 67 15.19 21.14 3.56
N SER A 68 14.61 20.10 2.96
CA SER A 68 14.35 19.91 1.49
C SER A 68 15.41 18.94 0.84
N PRO A 69 15.41 18.57 -0.48
CA PRO A 69 15.26 17.14 -0.85
C PRO A 69 16.34 16.56 -1.82
N PRO A 70 16.34 15.23 -2.09
CA PRO A 70 17.07 14.61 -3.22
C PRO A 70 16.34 14.88 -4.57
N PRO A 71 16.96 14.78 -5.78
CA PRO A 71 17.16 13.46 -6.42
C PRO A 71 18.21 13.33 -7.58
N ARG A 72 18.22 12.12 -8.21
CA ARG A 72 18.53 11.77 -9.62
C ARG A 72 19.95 11.32 -10.07
N TYR A 73 19.89 10.43 -11.06
CA TYR A 73 20.91 9.70 -11.83
C TYR A 73 21.86 10.56 -12.69
N SER A 74 23.06 10.04 -13.01
CA SER A 74 23.56 10.06 -14.41
C SER A 74 24.63 8.99 -14.72
N THR A 75 24.54 8.51 -15.95
CA THR A 75 25.32 7.55 -16.76
C THR A 75 26.78 7.92 -17.12
N PHE A 76 27.64 6.89 -17.15
CA PHE A 76 28.71 6.55 -18.12
C PHE A 76 29.93 7.50 -18.39
N PRO A 77 31.05 6.99 -18.97
CA PRO A 77 32.38 7.61 -18.86
C PRO A 77 32.95 8.23 -20.15
N GLY A 78 34.10 8.91 -20.02
CA GLY A 78 34.99 9.36 -21.11
C GLY A 78 36.45 9.52 -20.64
N PRO A 79 37.45 9.69 -21.54
CA PRO A 79 38.86 9.39 -21.24
C PRO A 79 39.87 10.56 -21.45
N ASP A 80 41.16 10.19 -21.48
CA ASP A 80 42.32 10.87 -22.11
C ASP A 80 43.18 11.92 -21.35
N ASN A 81 44.49 11.87 -21.68
CA ASN A 81 45.50 12.95 -21.80
C ASN A 81 46.67 13.13 -20.78
N HIS A 82 47.87 12.79 -21.29
CA HIS A 82 49.13 13.58 -21.37
C HIS A 82 49.96 14.07 -20.14
N ALA A 83 51.23 13.63 -20.10
CA ALA A 83 52.48 14.43 -20.00
C ALA A 83 53.69 13.50 -20.39
N ARG A 84 54.62 13.82 -21.32
CA ARG A 84 55.84 14.69 -21.24
C ARG A 84 56.88 14.24 -20.18
N THR A 85 58.21 14.18 -20.39
CA THR A 85 59.17 14.50 -21.51
C THR A 85 60.54 13.77 -21.23
N ASP A 86 61.72 13.85 -21.89
CA ASP A 86 62.36 14.59 -23.04
C ASP A 86 63.58 13.73 -23.61
N PRO A 87 64.34 14.12 -24.68
CA PRO A 87 65.18 13.18 -25.49
C PRO A 87 66.66 13.57 -25.84
N SER A 88 67.39 12.67 -26.53
CA SER A 88 68.50 12.91 -27.52
C SER A 88 68.93 11.56 -28.17
N ASN A 89 69.06 11.35 -29.50
CA ASN A 89 70.09 11.77 -30.49
C ASN A 89 71.55 11.32 -30.15
N GLU A 90 72.46 10.93 -31.07
CA GLU A 90 72.55 11.16 -32.54
C GLU A 90 73.25 10.02 -33.38
N ARG A 91 73.96 10.32 -34.49
CA ARG A 91 74.39 9.36 -35.57
C ARG A 91 75.93 9.27 -35.87
N THR A 92 76.29 8.26 -36.67
CA THR A 92 77.57 7.85 -37.35
C THR A 92 78.08 8.80 -38.48
N PRO A 93 79.18 8.57 -39.29
CA PRO A 93 80.35 7.63 -39.32
C PRO A 93 81.74 8.20 -39.88
N LEU A 94 82.71 7.32 -40.25
CA LEU A 94 83.76 7.38 -41.35
C LEU A 94 85.19 8.05 -41.24
N ASN A 95 86.25 7.19 -41.28
CA ASN A 95 87.43 7.11 -42.22
C ASN A 95 88.65 8.12 -42.27
N SER A 96 89.79 7.65 -42.87
CA SER A 96 91.00 8.36 -43.42
C SER A 96 92.18 8.76 -42.47
N GLN A 97 93.48 8.99 -42.85
CA GLN A 97 94.41 8.45 -43.88
C GLN A 97 95.94 8.85 -43.67
N THR A 98 96.89 7.91 -43.89
CA THR A 98 98.28 8.02 -44.50
C THR A 98 99.45 8.98 -44.05
N THR A 99 100.71 8.57 -44.35
CA THR A 99 102.03 9.32 -44.45
C THR A 99 102.90 9.52 -43.18
N ARG A 100 104.26 9.73 -43.15
CA ARG A 100 105.43 9.66 -44.10
C ARG A 100 106.81 9.56 -43.34
N ARG A 101 107.95 9.29 -44.03
CA ARG A 101 109.38 9.44 -43.54
C ARG A 101 110.00 10.81 -43.98
N PRO A 102 111.34 11.15 -43.98
CA PRO A 102 112.59 10.64 -43.31
C PRO A 102 113.58 11.76 -42.79
N LYS A 103 114.85 11.40 -42.42
CA LYS A 103 116.17 12.15 -42.43
C LYS A 103 116.93 12.18 -41.07
N CYS A 104 118.24 12.48 -40.95
CA CYS A 104 119.48 12.15 -41.72
C CYS A 104 120.76 12.67 -40.99
N SER A 105 121.85 11.88 -40.88
CA SER A 105 123.24 12.29 -40.56
C SER A 105 124.20 11.08 -40.79
N TYR A 106 125.50 11.13 -41.16
CA TYR A 106 126.48 12.19 -41.50
C TYR A 106 127.52 12.69 -40.44
N THR A 107 128.30 11.79 -39.79
CA THR A 107 129.58 12.14 -39.10
C THR A 107 130.75 11.15 -39.27
N LEU A 108 130.62 10.03 -40.00
CA LEU A 108 131.64 8.95 -40.03
C LEU A 108 132.35 8.74 -41.38
N LYS A 109 132.50 9.80 -42.20
CA LYS A 109 133.14 9.69 -43.55
C LYS A 109 134.63 10.09 -43.63
N ILE A 110 135.24 10.52 -42.52
CA ILE A 110 136.63 11.04 -42.52
C ILE A 110 137.65 9.98 -42.05
N MET A 111 137.29 9.08 -41.12
CA MET A 111 138.24 8.13 -40.51
C MET A 111 138.68 6.97 -41.42
N ILE A 112 137.82 6.48 -42.31
CA ILE A 112 138.11 5.27 -43.13
C ILE A 112 139.14 5.57 -44.24
N GLY A 113 139.28 6.82 -44.68
CA GLY A 113 140.24 7.22 -45.71
C GLY A 113 141.71 6.96 -45.34
N LEU A 114 142.02 6.85 -44.05
CA LEU A 114 143.38 6.56 -43.55
C LEU A 114 143.75 5.07 -43.61
N LEU A 115 142.78 4.16 -43.53
CA LEU A 115 143.05 2.71 -43.61
C LEU A 115 143.37 2.25 -45.04
N LEU A 116 142.83 2.94 -46.05
CA LEU A 116 143.09 2.66 -47.47
C LEU A 116 144.55 2.92 -47.88
N PHE A 117 145.30 3.71 -47.11
CA PHE A 117 146.69 4.06 -47.41
C PHE A 117 147.70 2.96 -47.02
N ILE A 118 147.35 2.05 -46.10
CA ILE A 118 148.28 1.06 -45.54
C ILE A 118 148.29 -0.26 -46.34
N ALA A 119 147.18 -0.62 -47.00
CA ALA A 119 147.14 -1.82 -47.85
C ALA A 119 147.79 -1.62 -49.23
N PHE A 120 147.86 -0.38 -49.73
CA PHE A 120 148.41 -0.05 -51.05
C PHE A 120 149.89 -0.40 -51.19
N THR A 121 150.64 -0.48 -50.10
CA THR A 121 152.08 -0.80 -50.09
C THR A 121 152.39 -2.30 -50.25
N TRP A 122 151.43 -3.20 -50.05
CA TRP A 122 151.60 -4.63 -50.36
C TRP A 122 151.41 -4.97 -51.85
N HIS A 123 150.97 -4.01 -52.67
CA HIS A 123 150.80 -4.18 -54.12
C HIS A 123 152.08 -3.94 -54.95
N LEU A 124 153.25 -3.75 -54.31
CA LEU A 124 154.46 -3.19 -54.96
C LEU A 124 155.71 -4.11 -54.93
N VAL A 125 155.59 -5.39 -54.55
CA VAL A 125 156.77 -6.27 -54.37
C VAL A 125 156.74 -7.55 -55.21
N ASP A 126 155.59 -8.23 -55.33
CA ASP A 126 155.52 -9.60 -55.85
C ASP A 126 155.06 -9.70 -57.33
N ASP A 127 155.42 -8.70 -58.15
CA ASP A 127 154.99 -8.56 -59.56
C ASP A 127 156.19 -8.40 -60.53
N TYR A 128 157.35 -8.98 -60.18
CA TYR A 128 158.58 -8.83 -60.98
C TYR A 128 159.52 -10.06 -61.02
N SER A 129 159.00 -11.25 -61.33
CA SER A 129 159.84 -12.36 -61.80
C SER A 129 159.11 -13.39 -62.68
N ASN A 130 159.74 -13.73 -63.80
CA ASN A 130 159.45 -14.87 -64.67
C ASN A 130 158.04 -14.94 -65.28
N THR A 131 157.85 -14.05 -66.25
CA THR A 131 157.23 -14.41 -67.53
C THR A 131 157.69 -15.78 -68.07
N HIS A 132 156.91 -16.35 -69.00
CA HIS A 132 157.32 -17.42 -69.93
C HIS A 132 157.20 -18.91 -69.48
N ARG A 133 156.13 -19.34 -68.77
CA ARG A 133 155.85 -20.80 -68.64
C ARG A 133 154.40 -21.37 -68.60
N THR A 134 153.29 -20.61 -68.69
CA THR A 134 151.93 -21.18 -68.42
C THR A 134 150.74 -20.70 -69.31
N ASP A 135 150.84 -20.71 -70.65
CA ASP A 135 149.71 -20.36 -71.56
C ASP A 135 148.65 -21.50 -71.78
N VAL A 136 148.85 -22.68 -71.17
CA VAL A 136 147.93 -23.84 -71.32
C VAL A 136 146.96 -23.97 -70.14
N GLN A 137 147.32 -23.46 -68.96
CA GLN A 137 146.63 -23.79 -67.70
C GLN A 137 145.45 -22.83 -67.38
N GLU A 138 145.37 -21.69 -68.05
CA GLU A 138 144.38 -20.64 -67.81
C GLU A 138 143.03 -20.93 -68.48
N ARG A 139 143.06 -21.49 -69.70
CA ARG A 139 141.86 -21.92 -70.45
C ARG A 139 141.04 -23.02 -69.77
N ILE A 140 141.62 -23.77 -68.84
CA ILE A 140 140.91 -24.77 -68.04
C ILE A 140 140.17 -24.09 -66.87
N ARG A 141 140.85 -23.19 -66.15
CA ARG A 141 140.33 -22.54 -64.93
C ARG A 141 139.07 -21.71 -65.21
N HIS A 142 139.07 -20.95 -66.31
CA HIS A 142 137.92 -20.14 -66.73
C HIS A 142 136.65 -20.98 -67.06
N ARG A 143 136.79 -22.27 -67.39
CA ARG A 143 135.63 -23.16 -67.61
C ARG A 143 134.97 -23.57 -66.29
N GLU A 144 135.75 -23.81 -65.23
CA GLU A 144 135.24 -24.23 -63.92
C GLU A 144 134.53 -23.09 -63.17
N GLU A 145 135.04 -21.86 -63.25
CA GLU A 145 134.44 -20.70 -62.57
C GLU A 145 133.05 -20.35 -63.11
N LEU A 146 132.83 -20.51 -64.43
CA LEU A 146 131.53 -20.29 -65.05
C LEU A 146 130.47 -21.32 -64.60
N GLU A 147 130.88 -22.55 -64.30
CA GLU A 147 129.99 -23.58 -63.75
C GLU A 147 129.74 -23.39 -62.24
N ARG A 148 130.71 -22.85 -61.49
CA ARG A 148 130.49 -22.45 -60.08
C ARG A 148 129.47 -21.32 -59.98
N LEU A 149 129.58 -20.29 -60.82
CA LEU A 149 128.63 -19.17 -60.86
C LEU A 149 127.18 -19.63 -61.11
N LYS A 150 126.97 -20.48 -62.13
CA LYS A 150 125.65 -21.05 -62.44
C LYS A 150 125.09 -21.91 -61.30
N ARG A 151 125.94 -22.61 -60.56
CA ARG A 151 125.52 -23.42 -59.40
C ARG A 151 125.08 -22.55 -58.23
N ILE A 152 125.77 -21.44 -57.97
CA ILE A 152 125.42 -20.46 -56.94
C ILE A 152 124.09 -19.76 -57.30
N GLU A 153 123.90 -19.34 -58.55
CA GLU A 153 122.67 -18.71 -59.03
C GLU A 153 121.44 -19.65 -58.93
N PHE A 154 121.63 -20.94 -59.22
CA PHE A 154 120.59 -21.96 -59.06
C PHE A 154 120.29 -22.27 -57.58
N GLU A 155 121.31 -22.27 -56.70
CA GLU A 155 121.08 -22.43 -55.26
C GLU A 155 120.38 -21.23 -54.62
N ASP A 156 120.70 -19.99 -55.01
CA ASP A 156 120.03 -18.80 -54.46
C ASP A 156 118.56 -18.70 -54.89
N THR A 157 118.25 -19.07 -56.14
CA THR A 157 116.86 -19.17 -56.62
C THR A 157 116.08 -20.31 -55.96
N GLN A 158 116.71 -21.48 -55.72
CA GLN A 158 116.14 -22.54 -54.88
C GLN A 158 115.82 -22.06 -53.45
N ARG A 159 116.77 -21.38 -52.79
CA ARG A 159 116.60 -20.87 -51.42
C ARG A 159 115.50 -19.81 -51.33
N LYS A 160 115.36 -18.94 -52.33
CA LYS A 160 114.22 -18.00 -52.43
C LYS A 160 112.87 -18.71 -52.51
N LEU A 161 112.73 -19.67 -53.44
CA LEU A 161 111.50 -20.44 -53.61
C LEU A 161 111.13 -21.29 -52.38
N ALA A 162 112.12 -21.75 -51.61
CA ALA A 162 111.88 -22.41 -50.34
C ALA A 162 111.34 -21.43 -49.28
N HIS A 163 111.97 -20.26 -49.11
CA HIS A 163 111.57 -19.27 -48.11
C HIS A 163 110.20 -18.64 -48.42
N GLU A 164 109.91 -18.39 -49.70
CA GLU A 164 108.62 -17.84 -50.16
C GLU A 164 107.47 -18.82 -49.90
N ARG A 165 107.70 -20.13 -50.09
CA ARG A 165 106.74 -21.18 -49.72
C ARG A 165 106.56 -21.31 -48.21
N GLU A 166 107.63 -21.23 -47.43
CA GLU A 166 107.57 -21.31 -45.97
C GLU A 166 106.79 -20.13 -45.37
N ASP A 167 106.90 -18.92 -45.95
CA ASP A 167 106.12 -17.76 -45.53
C ASP A 167 104.67 -17.79 -46.02
N GLU A 168 104.37 -18.44 -47.16
CA GLU A 168 102.99 -18.71 -47.59
C GLU A 168 102.31 -19.73 -46.67
N GLU A 169 102.98 -20.82 -46.30
CA GLU A 169 102.49 -21.80 -45.31
C GLU A 169 102.29 -21.16 -43.92
N ARG A 170 103.20 -20.26 -43.49
CA ARG A 170 103.03 -19.47 -42.25
C ARG A 170 101.82 -18.53 -42.30
N ARG A 171 101.46 -17.98 -43.46
CA ARG A 171 100.24 -17.15 -43.60
C ARG A 171 98.97 -17.99 -43.59
N LEU A 172 98.93 -19.08 -44.36
CA LEU A 172 97.77 -19.96 -44.46
C LEU A 172 97.42 -20.64 -43.13
N SER A 173 98.43 -21.07 -42.37
CA SER A 173 98.23 -21.63 -41.02
C SER A 173 97.68 -20.60 -40.03
N PHE A 174 98.13 -19.34 -40.10
CA PHE A 174 97.62 -18.27 -39.24
C PHE A 174 96.18 -17.86 -39.59
N GLU A 175 95.84 -17.81 -40.89
CA GLU A 175 94.46 -17.57 -41.35
C GLU A 175 93.52 -18.73 -41.01
N GLU A 176 93.99 -19.98 -41.04
CA GLU A 176 93.20 -21.12 -40.56
C GLU A 176 93.00 -21.09 -39.04
N GLU A 177 93.99 -20.73 -38.24
CA GLU A 177 93.84 -20.67 -36.78
C GLU A 177 92.88 -19.53 -36.36
N ASP A 178 92.97 -18.36 -37.00
CA ASP A 178 92.03 -17.25 -36.80
C ASP A 178 90.58 -17.65 -37.18
N ARG A 179 90.40 -18.39 -38.29
CA ARG A 179 89.10 -18.97 -38.66
C ARG A 179 88.58 -19.94 -37.59
N ARG A 180 89.43 -20.85 -37.08
CA ARG A 180 89.05 -21.81 -36.03
C ARG A 180 88.63 -21.09 -34.73
N ARG A 181 89.39 -20.06 -34.30
CA ARG A 181 89.06 -19.24 -33.12
C ARG A 181 87.72 -18.50 -33.30
N LYS A 182 87.43 -17.97 -34.49
CA LYS A 182 86.15 -17.32 -34.81
C LYS A 182 84.97 -18.29 -34.78
N GLU A 183 85.12 -19.49 -35.34
CA GLU A 183 84.09 -20.54 -35.25
C GLU A 183 83.84 -20.99 -33.80
N GLU A 184 84.89 -21.10 -32.98
CA GLU A 184 84.74 -21.49 -31.57
C GLU A 184 83.98 -20.43 -30.76
N ILE A 185 84.30 -19.14 -30.94
CA ILE A 185 83.59 -18.02 -30.31
C ILE A 185 82.10 -18.05 -30.69
N LEU A 186 81.76 -18.21 -31.97
CA LEU A 186 80.36 -18.26 -32.44
C LEU A 186 79.59 -19.46 -31.87
N ARG A 187 80.24 -20.63 -31.74
CA ARG A 187 79.64 -21.81 -31.10
C ARG A 187 79.42 -21.59 -29.60
N ASP A 188 80.29 -20.84 -28.94
CA ASP A 188 80.15 -20.53 -27.51
C ASP A 188 79.12 -19.44 -27.21
N GLU A 189 78.93 -18.50 -28.14
CA GLU A 189 77.86 -17.50 -28.11
C GLU A 189 76.48 -18.16 -28.28
N ALA A 190 76.31 -18.99 -29.32
CA ALA A 190 75.08 -19.78 -29.50
C ALA A 190 74.75 -20.67 -28.28
N ARG A 191 75.76 -21.33 -27.68
CA ARG A 191 75.60 -22.13 -26.45
C ARG A 191 75.23 -21.30 -25.20
N ARG A 192 75.33 -19.97 -25.23
CA ARG A 192 74.84 -19.06 -24.18
C ARG A 192 73.42 -18.61 -24.47
N GLU A 193 73.10 -18.31 -25.73
CA GLU A 193 71.74 -17.94 -26.16
C GLU A 193 70.73 -19.08 -25.93
N ASP A 194 71.05 -20.32 -26.32
CA ASP A 194 70.18 -21.48 -26.07
C ASP A 194 69.85 -21.67 -24.58
N LYS A 195 70.85 -21.49 -23.70
CA LYS A 195 70.67 -21.58 -22.24
C LYS A 195 69.85 -20.43 -21.69
N ALA A 196 69.99 -19.22 -22.23
CA ALA A 196 69.16 -18.08 -21.86
C ALA A 196 67.69 -18.32 -22.27
N ILE A 197 67.47 -18.83 -23.49
CA ILE A 197 66.15 -19.18 -24.03
C ILE A 197 65.50 -20.32 -23.22
N GLU A 198 66.25 -21.35 -22.82
CA GLU A 198 65.75 -22.42 -21.96
C GLU A 198 65.37 -21.90 -20.57
N LEU A 199 66.24 -21.09 -19.94
CA LEU A 199 65.97 -20.49 -18.63
C LEU A 199 64.75 -19.56 -18.68
N GLU A 200 64.54 -18.83 -19.77
CA GLU A 200 63.34 -18.01 -19.96
C GLU A 200 62.08 -18.86 -20.13
N LYS A 201 62.13 -19.93 -20.95
CA LYS A 201 61.04 -20.90 -21.08
C LYS A 201 60.68 -21.55 -19.73
N ALA A 202 61.67 -21.86 -18.90
CA ALA A 202 61.46 -22.37 -17.54
C ALA A 202 60.78 -21.33 -16.63
N ARG A 203 61.23 -20.06 -16.67
CA ARG A 203 60.58 -18.95 -15.93
C ARG A 203 59.14 -18.72 -16.37
N ARG A 204 58.86 -18.71 -17.68
CA ARG A 204 57.49 -18.56 -18.22
C ARG A 204 56.57 -19.72 -17.79
N LYS A 205 57.05 -20.97 -17.82
CA LYS A 205 56.31 -22.14 -17.29
C LYS A 205 56.02 -22.00 -15.79
N LEU A 206 57.00 -21.59 -14.98
CA LEU A 206 56.81 -21.42 -13.54
C LEU A 206 55.84 -20.28 -13.20
N ALA A 207 55.83 -19.20 -13.99
CA ALA A 207 54.85 -18.13 -13.86
C ALA A 207 53.42 -18.63 -14.16
N HIS A 208 53.23 -19.35 -15.27
CA HIS A 208 51.93 -19.91 -15.66
C HIS A 208 51.37 -20.86 -14.60
N MET A 209 52.20 -21.77 -14.06
CA MET A 209 51.75 -22.70 -13.00
C MET A 209 51.28 -21.96 -11.73
N LYS A 210 51.98 -20.88 -11.34
CA LYS A 210 51.57 -20.03 -10.20
C LYS A 210 50.28 -19.26 -10.49
N GLU A 211 50.07 -18.81 -11.73
CA GLU A 211 48.83 -18.15 -12.12
C GLU A 211 47.65 -19.14 -12.10
N ASP A 212 47.83 -20.36 -12.62
CA ASP A 212 46.81 -21.42 -12.56
C ASP A 212 46.50 -21.85 -11.12
N GLU A 213 47.50 -21.87 -10.24
CA GLU A 213 47.33 -22.11 -8.81
C GLU A 213 46.52 -20.99 -8.13
N GLN A 214 46.87 -19.72 -8.38
CA GLN A 214 46.10 -18.56 -7.89
C GLN A 214 44.67 -18.53 -8.43
N ARG A 215 44.45 -18.82 -9.72
CA ARG A 215 43.12 -18.93 -10.34
C ARG A 215 42.27 -20.02 -9.67
N ARG A 216 42.86 -21.19 -9.37
CA ARG A 216 42.17 -22.28 -8.65
C ARG A 216 41.82 -21.91 -7.21
N LEU A 217 42.74 -21.31 -6.47
CA LEU A 217 42.49 -20.84 -5.09
C LEU A 217 41.43 -19.72 -5.04
N ALA A 218 41.41 -18.83 -6.03
CA ALA A 218 40.37 -17.82 -6.17
C ALA A 218 38.98 -18.44 -6.42
N HIS A 219 38.88 -19.40 -7.35
CA HIS A 219 37.63 -20.10 -7.65
C HIS A 219 37.12 -20.92 -6.44
N GLU A 220 38.01 -21.61 -5.72
CA GLU A 220 37.62 -22.36 -4.52
C GLU A 220 37.09 -21.44 -3.41
N LYS A 221 37.71 -20.26 -3.23
CA LYS A 221 37.26 -19.24 -2.29
C LYS A 221 35.90 -18.64 -2.69
N GLU A 222 35.68 -18.40 -3.98
CA GLU A 222 34.39 -17.93 -4.51
C GLU A 222 33.29 -18.98 -4.31
N ASP A 223 33.55 -20.25 -4.66
CA ASP A 223 32.61 -21.35 -4.44
C ASP A 223 32.26 -21.54 -2.96
N ARG A 224 33.25 -21.41 -2.07
CA ARG A 224 33.05 -21.46 -0.62
C ARG A 224 32.13 -20.33 -0.15
N SER A 225 32.40 -19.09 -0.57
CA SER A 225 31.56 -17.93 -0.27
C SER A 225 30.12 -18.12 -0.77
N ARG A 226 29.96 -18.61 -2.02
CA ARG A 226 28.64 -18.90 -2.62
C ARG A 226 27.90 -20.04 -1.91
N ARG A 227 28.59 -21.01 -1.28
CA ARG A 227 27.95 -22.05 -0.45
C ARG A 227 27.48 -21.47 0.88
N GLU A 228 28.32 -20.73 1.58
CA GLU A 228 27.96 -20.07 2.84
C GLU A 228 26.81 -19.06 2.67
N GLU A 229 26.76 -18.34 1.56
CA GLU A 229 25.69 -17.37 1.27
C GLU A 229 24.34 -18.05 1.03
N ARG A 230 24.31 -19.15 0.26
CA ARG A 230 23.09 -19.97 0.09
C ARG A 230 22.64 -20.57 1.42
N GLU A 231 23.56 -21.14 2.20
CA GLU A 231 23.22 -21.72 3.51
C GLU A 231 22.64 -20.67 4.50
N ARG A 232 23.00 -19.39 4.36
CA ARG A 232 22.38 -18.28 5.11
C ARG A 232 20.97 -17.97 4.58
N GLN A 233 20.80 -17.87 3.26
CA GLN A 233 19.50 -17.64 2.63
C GLN A 233 18.50 -18.78 2.92
N ASP A 234 18.93 -20.04 2.82
CA ASP A 234 18.09 -21.21 3.11
C ASP A 234 17.58 -21.19 4.57
N LYS A 235 18.43 -20.81 5.53
CA LYS A 235 18.06 -20.67 6.95
C LYS A 235 17.16 -19.45 7.21
N GLU A 236 17.35 -18.37 6.49
CA GLU A 236 16.47 -17.19 6.56
C GLU A 236 15.07 -17.52 6.04
N ILE A 237 14.98 -18.24 4.91
CA ILE A 237 13.72 -18.75 4.33
C ILE A 237 13.04 -19.75 5.28
N GLU A 238 13.77 -20.72 5.85
CA GLU A 238 13.21 -21.69 6.80
C GLU A 238 12.64 -21.01 8.05
N HIS A 239 13.34 -19.99 8.57
CA HIS A 239 12.88 -19.20 9.71
C HIS A 239 11.66 -18.32 9.34
N GLU A 240 11.63 -17.71 8.16
CA GLU A 240 10.47 -16.94 7.68
C GLU A 240 9.24 -17.83 7.50
N ASP A 241 9.40 -19.03 6.93
CA ASP A 241 8.33 -20.01 6.77
C ASP A 241 7.83 -20.57 8.11
N GLU A 242 8.71 -20.76 9.09
CA GLU A 242 8.29 -21.14 10.45
C GLU A 242 7.51 -20.01 11.14
N GLN A 243 7.89 -18.74 10.94
CA GLN A 243 7.08 -17.61 11.40
C GLN A 243 5.72 -17.53 10.67
N ARG A 244 5.69 -17.75 9.34
CA ARG A 244 4.43 -17.84 8.56
C ARG A 244 3.52 -18.95 9.09
N ARG A 245 4.05 -20.14 9.37
CA ARG A 245 3.29 -21.27 9.95
C ARG A 245 2.67 -20.90 11.29
N ARG A 246 3.45 -20.33 12.22
CA ARG A 246 2.96 -19.93 13.55
C ARG A 246 1.89 -18.84 13.47
N ALA A 247 2.09 -17.82 12.64
CA ALA A 247 1.11 -16.75 12.44
C ALA A 247 -0.23 -17.29 11.89
N HIS A 248 -0.19 -18.24 10.94
CA HIS A 248 -1.40 -18.88 10.42
C HIS A 248 -2.10 -19.74 11.48
N GLU A 249 -1.34 -20.49 12.29
CA GLU A 249 -1.92 -21.33 13.36
C GLU A 249 -2.57 -20.48 14.46
N GLU A 250 -1.96 -19.35 14.83
CA GLU A 250 -2.56 -18.38 15.76
C GLU A 250 -3.79 -17.69 15.17
N GLU A 251 -3.79 -17.33 13.87
CA GLU A 251 -4.98 -16.78 13.25
C GLU A 251 -6.13 -17.80 13.20
N ASP A 252 -5.89 -19.06 12.86
CA ASP A 252 -6.91 -20.10 12.88
C ASP A 252 -7.44 -20.37 14.29
N LYS A 253 -6.57 -20.37 15.32
CA LYS A 253 -6.98 -20.42 16.74
C LYS A 253 -7.90 -19.24 17.08
N ARG A 254 -7.55 -18.02 16.65
CA ARG A 254 -8.35 -16.80 16.88
C ARG A 254 -9.70 -16.87 16.17
N ARG A 255 -9.73 -17.21 14.87
CA ARG A 255 -10.95 -17.37 14.06
C ARG A 255 -11.89 -18.42 14.65
N LYS A 256 -11.34 -19.54 15.14
CA LYS A 256 -12.11 -20.61 15.80
C LYS A 256 -12.73 -20.14 17.13
N ALA A 257 -11.96 -19.46 17.97
CA ALA A 257 -12.45 -18.92 19.25
C ALA A 257 -13.49 -17.80 19.06
N GLU A 258 -13.30 -16.93 18.07
CA GLU A 258 -14.24 -15.89 17.69
C GLU A 258 -15.57 -16.47 17.19
N LYS A 259 -15.52 -17.46 16.30
CA LYS A 259 -16.71 -18.18 15.84
C LYS A 259 -17.46 -18.88 16.98
N GLU A 260 -16.75 -19.52 17.91
CA GLU A 260 -17.41 -20.17 19.06
C GLU A 260 -18.08 -19.13 19.98
N LYS A 261 -17.47 -17.95 20.16
CA LYS A 261 -18.08 -16.82 20.88
C LYS A 261 -19.33 -16.32 20.17
N GLU A 262 -19.32 -16.21 18.84
CA GLU A 262 -20.50 -15.84 18.04
C GLU A 262 -21.61 -16.89 18.16
N ASP A 263 -21.30 -18.19 17.98
CA ASP A 263 -22.25 -19.30 18.13
C ASP A 263 -22.89 -19.33 19.54
N ARG A 264 -22.12 -19.03 20.59
CA ARG A 264 -22.63 -18.87 21.97
C ARG A 264 -23.61 -17.69 22.07
N ILE A 265 -23.30 -16.53 21.47
CA ILE A 265 -24.17 -15.35 21.45
C ILE A 265 -25.45 -15.62 20.66
N ILE A 266 -25.35 -16.25 19.47
CA ILE A 266 -26.50 -16.63 18.64
C ILE A 266 -27.41 -17.61 19.40
N ARG A 267 -26.84 -18.58 20.11
CA ARG A 267 -27.60 -19.55 20.92
C ARG A 267 -28.34 -18.87 22.08
N ALA A 268 -27.67 -17.95 22.80
CA ALA A 268 -28.28 -17.17 23.87
C ALA A 268 -29.39 -16.23 23.36
N ARG A 269 -29.20 -15.60 22.20
CA ARG A 269 -30.24 -14.77 21.56
C ARG A 269 -31.44 -15.60 21.14
N LYS A 270 -31.24 -16.79 20.57
CA LYS A 270 -32.32 -17.72 20.19
C LYS A 270 -33.14 -18.19 21.40
N SER A 271 -32.50 -18.56 22.51
CA SER A 271 -33.24 -18.97 23.72
C SER A 271 -33.95 -17.81 24.41
N ALA A 272 -33.39 -16.59 24.38
CA ALA A 272 -34.07 -15.39 24.88
C ALA A 272 -35.31 -15.02 24.06
N VAL A 273 -35.23 -15.14 22.73
CA VAL A 273 -36.39 -14.94 21.82
C VAL A 273 -37.47 -16.00 22.09
N ALA A 274 -37.12 -17.29 22.13
CA ALA A 274 -38.08 -18.36 22.38
C ALA A 274 -38.81 -18.20 23.74
N ARG A 275 -38.11 -17.77 24.80
CA ARG A 275 -38.75 -17.46 26.10
C ARG A 275 -39.70 -16.26 26.02
N ARG A 276 -39.39 -15.25 25.22
CA ARG A 276 -40.30 -14.11 24.99
C ARG A 276 -41.53 -14.55 24.19
N GLU A 277 -41.36 -15.34 23.15
CA GLU A 277 -42.45 -15.91 22.34
C GLU A 277 -43.38 -16.77 23.20
N GLN A 278 -42.85 -17.68 24.03
CA GLN A 278 -43.64 -18.44 25.01
C GLN A 278 -44.40 -17.53 26.00
N THR A 279 -43.79 -16.42 26.43
CA THR A 279 -44.44 -15.47 27.35
C THR A 279 -45.55 -14.66 26.68
N ILE A 280 -45.42 -14.38 25.37
CA ILE A 280 -46.45 -13.71 24.57
C ILE A 280 -47.60 -14.70 24.30
N GLN A 281 -47.29 -15.90 23.81
CA GLN A 281 -48.26 -16.96 23.55
C GLN A 281 -49.10 -17.27 24.80
N ALA A 282 -48.47 -17.47 25.96
CA ALA A 282 -49.19 -17.72 27.21
C ALA A 282 -50.08 -16.54 27.66
N LYS A 283 -49.77 -15.29 27.28
CA LYS A 283 -50.65 -14.14 27.50
C LYS A 283 -51.80 -14.08 26.49
N GLU A 284 -51.54 -14.36 25.22
CA GLU A 284 -52.57 -14.39 24.16
C GLU A 284 -53.58 -15.51 24.40
N ASP A 285 -53.12 -16.69 24.83
CA ASP A 285 -54.00 -17.80 25.20
C ASP A 285 -54.79 -17.47 26.48
N ALA A 286 -54.17 -16.88 27.51
CA ALA A 286 -54.89 -16.45 28.71
C ALA A 286 -55.92 -15.32 28.45
N MET A 287 -55.63 -14.39 27.52
CA MET A 287 -56.60 -13.38 27.08
C MET A 287 -57.76 -14.02 26.31
N ARG A 288 -57.48 -14.99 25.42
CA ARG A 288 -58.51 -15.74 24.68
C ARG A 288 -59.38 -16.56 25.62
N GLU A 289 -58.81 -17.20 26.63
CA GLU A 289 -59.58 -17.90 27.67
C GLU A 289 -60.48 -16.94 28.47
N ASP A 290 -60.03 -15.73 28.80
CA ASP A 290 -60.84 -14.72 29.51
C ASP A 290 -61.93 -14.11 28.61
N GLU A 291 -61.69 -14.00 27.31
CA GLU A 291 -62.70 -13.62 26.31
C GLU A 291 -63.73 -14.74 26.09
N GLU A 292 -63.30 -15.99 25.94
CA GLU A 292 -64.21 -17.15 25.90
C GLU A 292 -64.98 -17.33 27.22
N ARG A 293 -64.41 -16.92 28.36
CA ARG A 293 -65.11 -16.90 29.67
C ARG A 293 -66.16 -15.79 29.70
N ARG A 294 -65.85 -14.57 29.25
CA ARG A 294 -66.81 -13.46 29.06
C ARG A 294 -67.96 -13.85 28.12
N ASN A 295 -67.65 -14.40 26.95
CA ASN A 295 -68.63 -14.79 25.95
C ASN A 295 -69.54 -15.93 26.42
N ARG A 296 -69.02 -16.91 27.18
CA ARG A 296 -69.82 -18.00 27.78
C ARG A 296 -70.69 -17.56 28.97
N ALA A 297 -70.30 -16.51 29.69
CA ALA A 297 -71.12 -15.97 30.77
C ALA A 297 -72.39 -15.27 30.26
N GLY A 298 -72.45 -14.89 28.97
CA GLY A 298 -73.64 -14.27 28.38
C GLY A 298 -73.99 -12.93 29.05
N LEU A 299 -72.97 -12.18 29.46
CA LEU A 299 -73.11 -10.91 30.16
C LEU A 299 -73.81 -9.87 29.28
N ILE A 300 -74.83 -9.23 29.85
CA ILE A 300 -75.64 -8.22 29.18
C ILE A 300 -75.77 -7.02 30.12
N TRP A 301 -75.66 -5.82 29.55
CA TRP A 301 -76.03 -4.57 30.22
C TRP A 301 -77.52 -4.33 30.06
N GLN A 302 -78.24 -4.27 31.18
CA GLN A 302 -79.67 -4.02 31.25
C GLN A 302 -79.95 -2.60 31.76
N ASP A 303 -81.11 -2.04 31.36
CA ASP A 303 -81.64 -0.77 31.86
C ASP A 303 -80.66 0.41 31.72
N LEU A 304 -79.99 0.54 30.57
CA LEU A 304 -79.11 1.67 30.24
C LEU A 304 -79.86 2.99 30.37
N THR A 305 -79.63 3.68 31.48
CA THR A 305 -80.40 4.84 31.93
C THR A 305 -79.52 6.08 31.95
N PRO A 306 -79.86 7.15 31.22
CA PRO A 306 -79.21 8.45 31.37
C PRO A 306 -79.50 9.05 32.74
N GLU A 307 -78.49 9.61 33.41
CA GLU A 307 -78.75 10.52 34.52
C GLU A 307 -79.58 11.74 34.07
N LYS A 308 -80.48 12.19 34.94
CA LYS A 308 -81.28 13.39 34.69
C LYS A 308 -80.40 14.64 34.54
N ARG A 309 -79.33 14.71 35.34
CA ARG A 309 -78.32 15.77 35.34
C ARG A 309 -77.31 15.58 34.20
N CYS A 310 -76.99 16.65 33.50
CA CYS A 310 -75.81 16.71 32.63
C CYS A 310 -74.57 16.96 33.49
N LEU A 311 -73.41 16.41 33.13
CA LEU A 311 -72.15 16.70 33.84
C LEU A 311 -71.52 18.00 33.34
N SER A 312 -71.57 18.24 32.03
CA SER A 312 -71.11 19.47 31.37
C SER A 312 -71.76 19.57 29.98
N TYR A 313 -71.41 20.60 29.20
CA TYR A 313 -71.71 20.64 27.77
C TYR A 313 -71.30 19.32 27.09
N GLU A 314 -72.24 18.70 26.37
CA GLU A 314 -72.11 17.39 25.72
C GLU A 314 -71.66 16.21 26.61
N LYS A 315 -71.74 16.35 27.95
CA LYS A 315 -71.40 15.26 28.87
C LYS A 315 -72.56 14.88 29.77
N ARG A 316 -72.77 13.58 29.93
CA ARG A 316 -73.73 12.98 30.85
C ARG A 316 -73.20 11.67 31.42
N MET A 317 -73.54 11.36 32.66
CA MET A 317 -73.35 10.03 33.22
C MET A 317 -74.49 9.10 32.80
N TYR A 318 -74.14 7.90 32.34
CA TYR A 318 -75.05 6.80 32.08
C TYR A 318 -74.81 5.69 33.09
N GLN A 319 -75.87 5.00 33.51
CA GLN A 319 -75.77 3.83 34.37
C GLN A 319 -76.51 2.62 33.79
N ALA A 320 -76.00 1.40 34.00
CA ALA A 320 -76.63 0.16 33.54
C ALA A 320 -76.33 -0.99 34.51
N LYS A 321 -77.29 -1.89 34.70
CA LYS A 321 -77.17 -3.08 35.55
C LYS A 321 -76.51 -4.22 34.76
N LEU A 322 -75.47 -4.86 35.31
CA LEU A 322 -74.87 -6.05 34.68
C LEU A 322 -75.62 -7.30 35.14
N ILE A 323 -76.16 -8.07 34.20
CA ILE A 323 -76.83 -9.35 34.45
C ILE A 323 -75.99 -10.55 33.97
N ASN A 324 -76.39 -11.75 34.39
CA ASN A 324 -75.76 -13.04 34.08
C ASN A 324 -74.33 -13.24 34.65
N ILE A 325 -73.97 -12.53 35.72
CA ILE A 325 -72.69 -12.74 36.42
C ILE A 325 -72.65 -14.14 37.05
N PRO A 326 -71.59 -14.95 36.83
CA PRO A 326 -71.47 -16.28 37.43
C PRO A 326 -71.46 -16.24 38.96
N TYR A 327 -72.21 -17.14 39.58
CA TYR A 327 -72.31 -17.20 41.05
C TYR A 327 -70.96 -17.56 41.69
N GLY A 328 -70.54 -16.78 42.70
CA GLY A 328 -69.29 -16.97 43.43
C GLY A 328 -68.10 -16.16 42.91
N GLU A 329 -68.22 -15.52 41.74
CA GLU A 329 -67.21 -14.61 41.19
C GLU A 329 -67.35 -13.17 41.73
N ASP A 330 -66.29 -12.36 41.66
CA ASP A 330 -66.40 -10.93 41.99
C ASP A 330 -67.08 -10.13 40.87
N ALA A 331 -68.35 -9.81 41.08
CA ALA A 331 -69.15 -8.95 40.21
C ALA A 331 -68.50 -7.59 39.87
N GLN A 332 -67.61 -7.05 40.70
CA GLN A 332 -66.94 -5.77 40.45
C GLN A 332 -65.83 -5.90 39.40
N SER A 333 -64.99 -6.94 39.50
CA SER A 333 -64.04 -7.34 38.45
C SER A 333 -64.72 -7.56 37.09
N TRP A 334 -65.88 -8.24 37.08
CA TRP A 334 -66.68 -8.44 35.87
C TRP A 334 -67.24 -7.14 35.28
N CYS A 335 -67.76 -6.26 36.14
CA CYS A 335 -68.27 -4.95 35.73
C CYS A 335 -67.17 -4.07 35.10
N MET A 336 -65.97 -4.02 35.68
CA MET A 336 -64.83 -3.27 35.11
C MET A 336 -64.19 -3.91 33.86
N LYS A 337 -64.68 -5.08 33.38
CA LYS A 337 -64.16 -5.84 32.23
C LYS A 337 -65.12 -5.96 31.04
N THR A 338 -66.34 -5.44 31.18
CA THR A 338 -67.43 -5.66 30.22
C THR A 338 -67.73 -4.36 29.47
N ALA A 339 -67.48 -4.38 28.16
CA ALA A 339 -67.71 -3.22 27.30
C ALA A 339 -69.20 -2.94 27.07
N ILE A 340 -69.53 -1.73 26.63
CA ILE A 340 -70.89 -1.32 26.24
C ILE A 340 -70.85 -0.37 25.04
N ASP A 341 -71.84 -0.43 24.16
CA ASP A 341 -72.05 0.57 23.10
C ASP A 341 -73.07 1.62 23.56
N ILE A 342 -72.67 2.89 23.61
CA ILE A 342 -73.57 4.03 23.90
C ILE A 342 -73.48 5.03 22.75
N HIS A 343 -74.63 5.33 22.14
CA HIS A 343 -74.76 6.20 20.95
C HIS A 343 -73.82 5.86 19.76
N GLY A 344 -73.50 4.57 19.60
CA GLY A 344 -72.58 4.08 18.56
C GLY A 344 -71.09 4.26 18.88
N VAL A 345 -70.74 4.58 20.13
CA VAL A 345 -69.37 4.58 20.65
C VAL A 345 -69.23 3.42 21.63
N THR A 346 -68.27 2.53 21.39
CA THR A 346 -67.91 1.43 22.31
C THR A 346 -67.03 1.97 23.43
N TYR A 347 -67.41 1.67 24.68
CA TYR A 347 -66.62 1.95 25.88
C TYR A 347 -66.14 0.61 26.46
N ASP A 348 -64.83 0.38 26.50
CA ASP A 348 -64.23 -0.91 26.93
C ASP A 348 -64.57 -1.30 28.38
N HIS A 349 -64.82 -0.31 29.24
CA HIS A 349 -65.19 -0.46 30.65
C HIS A 349 -65.96 0.77 31.15
N PRO A 350 -66.72 0.66 32.25
CA PRO A 350 -67.23 1.81 33.01
C PRO A 350 -66.11 2.60 33.70
N ASP A 351 -66.39 3.87 34.05
CA ASP A 351 -65.52 4.69 34.90
C ASP A 351 -65.41 4.10 36.32
N PHE A 352 -66.54 3.61 36.84
CA PHE A 352 -66.64 2.93 38.14
C PHE A 352 -67.88 2.03 38.22
N CYS A 353 -67.91 1.16 39.23
CA CYS A 353 -69.00 0.22 39.48
C CYS A 353 -69.53 0.30 40.92
N THR A 354 -70.84 0.43 41.10
CA THR A 354 -71.53 0.47 42.40
C THR A 354 -72.27 -0.84 42.69
N LYS A 355 -72.29 -1.28 43.96
CA LYS A 355 -73.02 -2.48 44.41
C LYS A 355 -74.36 -2.03 45.01
N GLU A 356 -75.46 -2.24 44.27
CA GLU A 356 -76.82 -1.86 44.67
C GLU A 356 -77.59 -3.06 45.20
N ARG A 357 -78.26 -2.89 46.34
CA ARG A 357 -79.17 -3.89 46.92
C ARG A 357 -80.61 -3.55 46.55
N GLN A 358 -81.29 -4.48 45.91
CA GLN A 358 -82.70 -4.38 45.58
C GLN A 358 -83.34 -5.76 45.83
N ASP A 359 -84.41 -5.80 46.62
CA ASP A 359 -85.20 -7.00 46.90
C ASP A 359 -84.34 -8.21 47.34
N ASP A 360 -83.45 -7.95 48.31
CA ASP A 360 -82.36 -8.82 48.84
C ASP A 360 -81.31 -9.33 47.83
N ALA A 361 -81.49 -9.09 46.53
CA ALA A 361 -80.46 -9.32 45.52
C ALA A 361 -79.38 -8.23 45.54
N VAL A 362 -78.12 -8.62 45.34
CA VAL A 362 -77.01 -7.70 45.10
C VAL A 362 -76.78 -7.60 43.58
N SER A 363 -77.05 -6.43 43.03
CA SER A 363 -76.72 -6.08 41.64
C SER A 363 -75.44 -5.24 41.59
N ILE A 364 -74.75 -5.25 40.44
CA ILE A 364 -73.66 -4.32 40.14
C ILE A 364 -74.12 -3.39 39.01
N VAL A 365 -73.89 -2.09 39.19
CA VAL A 365 -74.21 -1.03 38.23
C VAL A 365 -72.91 -0.43 37.74
N GLY A 366 -72.70 -0.45 36.43
CA GLY A 366 -71.61 0.29 35.77
C GLY A 366 -72.05 1.73 35.51
N HIS A 367 -71.09 2.66 35.56
CA HIS A 367 -71.29 4.09 35.30
C HIS A 367 -70.32 4.58 34.22
N TRP A 368 -70.80 5.37 33.26
CA TRP A 368 -70.01 5.91 32.14
C TRP A 368 -70.24 7.39 31.92
N THR A 369 -69.16 8.17 31.88
CA THR A 369 -69.15 9.55 31.42
C THR A 369 -69.16 9.56 29.88
N VAL A 370 -70.35 9.60 29.29
CA VAL A 370 -70.50 9.81 27.85
C VAL A 370 -70.09 11.24 27.52
N THR A 371 -69.17 11.41 26.56
CA THR A 371 -68.51 12.71 26.28
C THR A 371 -68.79 13.30 24.89
N SER A 372 -69.63 12.65 24.11
CA SER A 372 -70.03 13.11 22.77
C SER A 372 -71.43 12.60 22.44
N ASN A 373 -72.08 13.23 21.45
CA ASN A 373 -73.41 12.86 20.95
C ASN A 373 -74.54 12.94 22.00
N GLU A 374 -74.41 13.82 23.01
CA GLU A 374 -75.46 14.13 23.99
C GLU A 374 -76.29 15.38 23.60
N PRO A 375 -77.29 15.28 22.71
CA PRO A 375 -78.02 16.45 22.22
C PRO A 375 -78.76 17.21 23.32
N THR A 376 -79.27 16.50 24.34
CA THR A 376 -79.97 17.14 25.47
C THR A 376 -79.04 17.85 26.46
N CYS A 377 -77.72 17.64 26.35
CA CYS A 377 -76.71 18.36 27.13
C CYS A 377 -75.94 19.40 26.29
N LYS A 378 -76.42 19.72 25.08
CA LYS A 378 -75.95 20.87 24.29
C LYS A 378 -76.66 22.14 24.77
N THR A 379 -76.11 22.78 25.81
CA THR A 379 -76.39 24.18 26.13
C THR A 379 -75.88 25.11 25.02
N TRP A 380 -76.40 26.33 24.91
CA TRP A 380 -75.90 27.32 23.94
C TRP A 380 -75.97 28.75 24.47
N TRP A 381 -75.19 29.63 23.87
CA TRP A 381 -75.17 31.06 24.19
C TRP A 381 -76.22 31.82 23.38
N GLY A 382 -76.92 32.75 24.03
CA GLY A 382 -77.74 33.76 23.36
C GLY A 382 -76.90 34.92 22.81
N ASN A 383 -77.57 35.98 22.35
CA ASN A 383 -76.93 37.14 21.74
C ASN A 383 -75.86 37.78 22.66
N HIS A 384 -74.60 37.73 22.22
CA HIS A 384 -73.47 38.41 22.86
C HIS A 384 -73.64 39.93 22.86
N LYS A 385 -73.51 40.54 24.04
CA LYS A 385 -73.62 41.99 24.24
C LYS A 385 -72.26 42.55 24.64
N LYS A 386 -71.75 43.54 23.90
CA LYS A 386 -70.61 44.36 24.35
C LYS A 386 -71.04 45.14 25.62
N LYS A 387 -70.32 45.00 26.73
CA LYS A 387 -70.60 45.59 28.06
C LYS A 387 -69.58 46.65 28.48
N GLY A 388 -68.89 47.24 27.51
CA GLY A 388 -67.85 48.26 27.69
C GLY A 388 -66.44 47.70 27.88
N CYS A 389 -65.47 48.59 27.98
CA CYS A 389 -64.06 48.26 28.15
C CYS A 389 -63.74 47.84 29.59
N TYR A 390 -62.72 47.00 29.75
CA TYR A 390 -62.23 46.47 31.03
C TYR A 390 -60.71 46.64 31.10
N GLY A 391 -60.29 47.91 31.19
CA GLY A 391 -58.90 48.32 30.97
C GLY A 391 -58.56 48.53 29.50
N SER A 392 -57.33 49.00 29.26
CA SER A 392 -56.81 49.29 27.92
C SER A 392 -56.85 48.07 27.01
N ARG A 393 -57.36 48.24 25.79
CA ARG A 393 -57.45 47.23 24.72
C ARG A 393 -58.19 45.93 25.09
N LYS A 394 -59.01 45.93 26.14
CA LYS A 394 -59.84 44.80 26.53
C LYS A 394 -61.31 45.19 26.61
N MET A 395 -62.16 44.40 25.98
CA MET A 395 -63.61 44.58 25.95
C MET A 395 -64.32 43.44 26.67
N ARG A 396 -65.23 43.78 27.58
CA ARG A 396 -66.11 42.82 28.23
C ARG A 396 -67.29 42.49 27.32
N VAL A 397 -67.47 41.22 27.01
CA VAL A 397 -68.61 40.67 26.24
C VAL A 397 -69.37 39.70 27.14
N GLU A 398 -70.70 39.74 27.11
CA GLU A 398 -71.56 38.94 27.98
C GLU A 398 -72.69 38.26 27.19
N ALA A 399 -73.00 37.00 27.49
CA ALA A 399 -74.11 36.26 26.90
C ALA A 399 -74.79 35.37 27.95
N HIS A 400 -76.12 35.23 27.87
CA HIS A 400 -76.87 34.29 28.71
C HIS A 400 -76.80 32.87 28.13
N LEU A 401 -76.76 31.88 29.02
CA LEU A 401 -76.77 30.46 28.71
C LEU A 401 -78.22 29.93 28.59
N PHE A 402 -78.49 29.16 27.55
CA PHE A 402 -79.79 28.57 27.25
C PHE A 402 -79.70 27.04 27.13
N ASN A 403 -80.85 26.38 27.22
CA ASN A 403 -81.00 24.91 27.25
C ASN A 403 -80.28 24.22 28.42
N HIS A 404 -80.13 24.94 29.54
CA HIS A 404 -79.74 24.34 30.81
C HIS A 404 -80.91 23.49 31.34
N GLN A 405 -80.69 22.19 31.46
CA GLN A 405 -81.71 21.21 31.88
C GLN A 405 -81.75 21.03 33.40
N ALA A 406 -82.88 20.57 33.92
CA ALA A 406 -83.03 20.29 35.35
C ALA A 406 -82.31 18.97 35.76
N PRO A 407 -81.68 18.89 36.95
CA PRO A 407 -81.58 19.92 37.99
C PRO A 407 -80.68 21.10 37.58
N TRP A 408 -81.08 22.31 38.00
CA TRP A 408 -80.40 23.56 37.65
C TRP A 408 -79.20 23.88 38.58
N ASP A 409 -78.65 22.87 39.24
CA ASP A 409 -77.60 22.99 40.26
C ASP A 409 -76.19 23.05 39.65
N ASN A 410 -75.96 22.26 38.59
CA ASN A 410 -74.72 22.19 37.78
C ASN A 410 -74.48 23.40 36.85
N TRP A 411 -75.07 24.57 37.13
CA TRP A 411 -75.04 25.72 36.24
C TRP A 411 -73.62 26.21 35.93
N ALA A 412 -72.69 26.05 36.87
CA ALA A 412 -71.31 26.51 36.74
C ALA A 412 -70.54 25.58 35.78
N GLU A 413 -70.71 24.26 35.95
CA GLU A 413 -70.13 23.22 35.11
C GLU A 413 -70.62 23.33 33.67
N MET A 414 -71.92 23.57 33.45
CA MET A 414 -72.47 23.85 32.12
C MET A 414 -71.89 25.15 31.53
N CYS A 415 -71.82 26.23 32.33
CA CYS A 415 -71.32 27.53 31.87
C CYS A 415 -69.83 27.48 31.47
N PHE A 416 -68.96 26.92 32.31
CA PHE A 416 -67.52 26.79 32.04
C PHE A 416 -67.14 25.68 31.04
N SER A 417 -68.12 25.01 30.42
CA SER A 417 -67.87 24.00 29.38
C SER A 417 -68.58 24.27 28.05
N THR A 418 -69.52 25.21 28.00
CA THR A 418 -70.25 25.52 26.77
C THR A 418 -69.37 26.37 25.85
N PRO A 419 -68.91 25.86 24.69
CA PRO A 419 -68.10 26.64 23.77
C PRO A 419 -68.90 27.80 23.19
N SER A 420 -68.22 28.89 22.86
CA SER A 420 -68.81 30.09 22.27
C SER A 420 -68.10 30.44 20.98
N GLU A 421 -68.83 30.83 19.94
CA GLU A 421 -68.26 31.39 18.72
C GLU A 421 -68.89 32.76 18.45
N PHE A 422 -68.05 33.79 18.43
CA PHE A 422 -68.43 35.16 18.09
C PHE A 422 -67.21 35.91 17.55
N ASP A 423 -67.41 36.94 16.73
CA ASP A 423 -66.31 37.68 16.08
C ASP A 423 -65.31 36.79 15.31
N ARG A 424 -65.79 35.66 14.75
CA ARG A 424 -65.00 34.60 14.10
C ARG A 424 -63.91 33.97 15.00
N LYS A 425 -64.01 34.17 16.31
CA LYS A 425 -63.15 33.58 17.35
C LYS A 425 -63.96 32.49 18.07
N SER A 426 -63.34 31.33 18.28
CA SER A 426 -63.92 30.26 19.09
C SER A 426 -63.28 30.26 20.48
N PHE A 427 -64.13 30.19 21.51
CA PHE A 427 -63.75 30.19 22.92
C PHE A 427 -64.25 28.89 23.54
N ALA A 428 -63.37 28.13 24.20
CA ALA A 428 -63.75 26.88 24.85
C ALA A 428 -64.72 27.08 26.04
N HIS A 429 -64.63 28.23 26.70
CA HIS A 429 -65.44 28.63 27.84
C HIS A 429 -65.44 30.17 27.99
N PRO A 430 -66.33 30.76 28.80
CA PRO A 430 -66.18 32.13 29.33
C PRO A 430 -65.05 32.24 30.36
N ASP A 431 -64.55 33.46 30.56
CA ASP A 431 -63.56 33.77 31.60
C ASP A 431 -64.21 33.79 32.99
N THR A 432 -65.46 34.27 33.08
CA THR A 432 -66.27 34.23 34.32
C THR A 432 -67.71 33.79 34.06
N CYS A 433 -68.29 33.12 35.06
CA CYS A 433 -69.67 32.63 35.05
C CYS A 433 -70.44 33.19 36.26
N GLU A 434 -71.60 33.79 36.01
CA GLU A 434 -72.48 34.32 37.05
C GLU A 434 -73.88 33.73 36.89
N ASN A 435 -74.47 33.17 37.95
CA ASN A 435 -75.87 32.74 37.95
C ASN A 435 -76.74 33.73 38.74
N ASN A 436 -77.55 34.49 38.02
CA ASN A 436 -78.56 35.35 38.61
C ASN A 436 -79.89 34.61 38.66
N ARG A 437 -80.42 34.37 39.87
CA ARG A 437 -81.69 33.65 40.12
C ARG A 437 -82.89 34.17 39.31
N MET A 438 -82.86 35.42 38.84
CA MET A 438 -83.93 36.04 38.04
C MET A 438 -83.65 36.06 36.53
N PHE A 439 -82.39 35.99 36.09
CA PHE A 439 -81.98 36.13 34.68
C PHE A 439 -81.18 34.92 34.13
N GLY A 440 -81.12 33.84 34.91
CA GLY A 440 -80.35 32.64 34.61
C GLY A 440 -78.83 32.86 34.66
N THR A 441 -78.11 31.92 34.05
CA THR A 441 -76.65 31.93 33.99
C THR A 441 -76.16 32.80 32.84
N ALA A 442 -75.15 33.63 33.11
CA ALA A 442 -74.44 34.43 32.11
C ALA A 442 -72.94 34.08 32.12
N GLY A 443 -72.38 33.94 30.92
CA GLY A 443 -70.95 33.86 30.68
C GLY A 443 -70.41 35.22 30.26
N THR A 444 -69.20 35.54 30.69
CA THR A 444 -68.49 36.78 30.34
C THR A 444 -67.10 36.46 29.79
N TRP A 445 -66.69 37.17 28.74
CA TRP A 445 -65.38 37.11 28.09
C TRP A 445 -64.71 38.48 28.12
N PHE A 446 -63.39 38.52 28.32
CA PHE A 446 -62.56 39.72 28.29
C PHE A 446 -61.64 39.71 27.06
N ILE A 447 -62.24 39.91 25.88
CA ILE A 447 -61.52 39.78 24.61
C ILE A 447 -60.60 40.99 24.37
N ASP A 448 -59.42 40.72 23.80
CA ASP A 448 -58.54 41.78 23.31
C ASP A 448 -59.14 42.40 22.04
N VAL A 449 -59.09 43.73 21.96
CA VAL A 449 -59.60 44.57 20.86
C VAL A 449 -58.60 45.66 20.49
N ASP A 450 -58.81 46.30 19.35
CA ASP A 450 -58.02 47.46 18.93
C ASP A 450 -58.19 48.65 19.90
N GLU A 451 -57.15 49.48 20.00
CA GLU A 451 -57.09 50.69 20.83
C GLU A 451 -58.17 51.73 20.47
N SER A 452 -58.73 51.63 19.25
CA SER A 452 -59.88 52.41 18.79
C SER A 452 -61.24 51.93 19.29
N GLU A 453 -61.37 50.65 19.72
CA GLU A 453 -62.55 50.17 20.45
C GLU A 453 -62.40 50.38 21.96
N CYS A 454 -61.21 50.14 22.52
CA CYS A 454 -60.90 50.34 23.94
C CYS A 454 -59.50 50.92 24.13
N PRO A 455 -59.36 52.23 24.42
CA PRO A 455 -58.09 52.86 24.77
C PRO A 455 -57.58 52.41 26.15
#